data_AF-A0A853HCN2-F1
#
_entry.id   AF-A0A853HCN2-F1
#
_cell.length_a   1.000
_cell.length_b   1.000
_cell.length_c   1.000
_cell.angle_alpha   90.00
_cell.angle_beta   90.00
_cell.angle_gamma   90.00
#
_symmetry.space_group_name_H-M   'P 1'
#
loop_
_entity.id
_entity.type
_entity.pdbx_description
1 polymer ?
#
loop_
_entity_poly.entity_id
_entity_poly.type
_entity_poly.pdbx_seq_one_letter_code
_entity_poly.pdbx_strand_id
1 'polypeptide(L)' 'MKQFRTFATCLDGAGASIPVTWYGEAETPDIAVQCMRDEAHGNGWSVGAIICVQQRKISKGVEVAE' A
#
# COMPACT_ATOMS: atom_id res chain seq x y z
N MET A 1 -5.60 -0.74 18.30
CA MET A 1 -4.94 -0.37 17.03
C MET A 1 -5.78 0.67 16.32
N LYS A 2 -5.18 1.51 15.47
CA LYS A 2 -5.88 2.53 14.69
C LYS A 2 -5.56 2.34 13.22
N GLN A 3 -6.48 2.75 12.35
CA GLN A 3 -6.26 2.73 10.91
C GLN A 3 -5.38 3.91 10.49
N PHE A 4 -4.35 3.63 9.71
CA PHE A 4 -3.42 4.61 9.17
C PHE A 4 -3.46 4.63 7.64
N ARG A 5 -3.16 5.81 7.10
CA ARG A 5 -2.89 6.03 5.68
C ARG A 5 -1.48 6.61 5.56
N THR A 6 -0.56 5.84 5.00
CA THR A 6 0.84 6.22 4.85
C THR A 6 1.14 6.48 3.38
N PHE A 7 1.89 7.54 3.10
CA PHE A 7 2.36 7.88 1.75
C PHE A 7 3.87 7.71 1.72
N ALA A 8 4.37 7.03 0.69
CA ALA A 8 5.80 6.89 0.47
C ALA A 8 6.13 6.86 -1.02
N THR A 9 7.38 7.15 -1.33
CA THR A 9 7.94 6.94 -2.67
C THR A 9 8.94 5.81 -2.58
N CYS A 10 8.80 4.84 -3.46
CA CYS A 10 9.54 3.59 -3.45
C CYS A 10 10.22 3.38 -4.80
N LEU A 11 11.26 2.55 -4.88
CA LEU A 11 11.95 2.27 -6.14
C LEU A 11 11.57 0.88 -6.65
N ASP A 12 11.25 0.75 -7.93
CA ASP A 12 11.06 -0.56 -8.55
C ASP A 12 12.39 -1.28 -8.82
N GLY A 13 12.32 -2.49 -9.36
CA GLY A 13 13.50 -3.27 -9.73
C GLY A 13 14.40 -2.63 -10.81
N ALA A 14 13.92 -1.60 -11.50
CA ALA A 14 14.68 -0.79 -12.46
C ALA A 14 15.17 0.55 -11.86
N GLY A 15 14.84 0.84 -10.60
CA GLY A 15 15.18 2.09 -9.93
C GLY A 15 14.22 3.26 -10.20
N ALA A 16 13.05 3.01 -10.79
CA ALA A 16 12.04 4.05 -11.02
C ALA A 16 11.25 4.36 -9.74
N SER A 17 11.01 5.64 -9.48
CA SER A 17 10.22 6.09 -8.32
C SER A 17 8.72 5.84 -8.51
N ILE A 18 8.12 5.10 -7.59
CA ILE A 18 6.70 4.78 -7.54
C ILE A 18 6.08 5.36 -6.27
N PRO A 19 5.05 6.23 -6.38
CA PRO A 19 4.28 6.65 -5.22
C PRO A 19 3.38 5.52 -4.73
N VAL A 20 3.54 5.14 -3.46
CA VAL A 20 2.76 4.11 -2.78
C VAL A 20 1.89 4.77 -1.71
N THR A 21 0.62 4.35 -1.67
CA THR A 21 -0.28 4.66 -0.56
C THR A 21 -0.63 3.36 0.16
N TRP A 22 -0.23 3.25 1.41
CA TRP A 22 -0.50 2.08 2.24
C TRP A 22 -1.62 2.36 3.24
N TYR A 23 -2.45 1.35 3.43
CA TYR A 23 -3.58 1.38 4.35
C TYR A 23 -3.53 0.15 5.24
N GLY A 24 -3.44 0.35 6.54
CA GLY A 24 -3.39 -0.74 7.49
C GLY A 24 -3.58 -0.27 8.91
N GLU A 25 -3.74 -1.23 9.81
CA GLU A 25 -3.86 -0.97 11.23
C GLU A 25 -2.47 -1.04 11.88
N ALA A 26 -2.18 -0.05 12.71
CA ALA A 26 -0.97 -0.02 13.52
C ALA A 26 -1.25 0.57 14.89
N GLU A 27 -0.31 0.41 15.81
CA GLU A 27 -0.40 1.01 17.14
C GLU A 27 0.03 2.48 17.13
N THR A 28 1.06 2.80 16.34
CA THR A 28 1.61 4.15 16.18
C THR A 28 1.89 4.44 14.69
N PRO A 29 1.98 5.73 14.29
CA PRO A 29 2.37 6.10 12.93
C PRO A 29 3.76 5.56 12.54
N ASP A 30 4.72 5.51 13.46
CA ASP A 30 6.06 4.95 13.19
C ASP A 30 5.98 3.45 12.85
N ILE A 31 5.15 2.70 13.58
CA ILE A 31 4.89 1.28 13.29
C ILE A 31 4.17 1.13 11.95
N ALA A 32 3.22 2.01 11.63
CA ALA A 32 2.55 2.02 10.32
C ALA A 32 3.53 2.20 9.15
N VAL A 33 4.55 3.05 9.32
CA VAL A 33 5.61 3.24 8.32
C VAL A 33 6.49 2.00 8.18
N GLN A 34 6.81 1.33 9.29
CA GLN A 34 7.57 0.07 9.24
C GLN A 34 6.77 -1.04 8.53
N CYS A 35 5.52 -1.26 8.91
CA CYS A 35 4.65 -2.24 8.27
C CYS A 35 4.51 -2.01 6.76
N MET A 36 4.34 -0.76 6.34
CA MET A 36 4.34 -0.40 4.92
C MET A 36 5.64 -0.83 4.22
N ARG A 37 6.81 -0.55 4.82
CA ARG A 37 8.11 -0.89 4.22
C ARG A 37 8.29 -2.39 4.11
N ASP A 38 7.96 -3.14 5.16
CA ASP A 38 8.08 -4.60 5.16
C ASP A 38 7.17 -5.23 4.10
N GLU A 39 5.92 -4.77 3.98
CA GLU A 39 4.97 -5.26 2.98
C GLU A 39 5.42 -4.91 1.55
N ALA A 40 5.93 -3.71 1.35
CA ALA A 40 6.35 -3.28 0.02
C ALA A 40 7.66 -3.96 -0.42
N HIS A 41 8.57 -4.23 0.52
CA HIS A 41 9.78 -5.02 0.28
C HIS A 41 9.47 -6.50 0.02
N GLY A 42 8.57 -7.10 0.81
CA GLY A 42 8.14 -8.51 0.64
C GLY A 42 7.38 -8.78 -0.67
N ASN A 43 6.67 -7.78 -1.21
CA ASN A 43 6.01 -7.85 -2.51
C ASN A 43 6.94 -7.54 -3.71
N GLY A 44 8.24 -7.36 -3.46
CA GLY A 44 9.27 -7.14 -4.48
C GLY A 44 9.10 -5.85 -5.27
N TRP A 45 8.39 -4.85 -4.73
CA TRP A 45 8.14 -3.56 -5.40
C TRP A 45 7.53 -3.68 -6.80
N SER A 46 6.83 -4.77 -7.11
CA SER A 46 6.21 -4.91 -8.42
C SER A 46 5.08 -3.89 -8.57
N VAL A 47 5.08 -3.15 -9.68
CA VAL A 47 3.99 -2.24 -10.06
C VAL A 47 2.64 -2.97 -9.96
N GLY A 48 2.58 -4.25 -10.36
CA GLY A 48 1.40 -5.10 -10.23
C GLY A 48 0.93 -5.30 -8.80
N ALA A 49 1.82 -5.60 -7.84
CA ALA A 49 1.45 -5.75 -6.43
C ALA A 49 1.04 -4.40 -5.80
N ILE A 50 1.70 -3.30 -6.16
CA ILE A 50 1.33 -1.95 -5.71
C ILE A 50 -0.04 -1.56 -6.28
N ILE A 51 -0.31 -1.86 -7.55
CA ILE A 51 -1.63 -1.70 -8.16
C ILE A 51 -2.66 -2.58 -7.44
N CYS A 52 -2.37 -3.83 -7.09
CA CYS A 52 -3.29 -4.69 -6.33
C CYS A 52 -3.62 -4.08 -4.95
N VAL A 53 -2.64 -3.52 -4.24
CA VAL A 53 -2.87 -2.82 -2.96
C VAL A 53 -3.72 -1.56 -3.16
N GLN A 54 -3.49 -0.80 -4.24
CA GLN A 54 -4.34 0.35 -4.60
C GLN A 54 -5.75 -0.08 -5.04
N GLN A 55 -5.89 -1.16 -5.81
CA GLN A 55 -7.16 -1.68 -6.35
C GLN A 55 -8.04 -2.38 -5.31
N ARG A 56 -7.50 -2.84 -4.17
CA ARG A 56 -8.31 -3.29 -3.02
C ARG A 56 -9.30 -2.23 -2.52
N LYS A 57 -9.10 -0.94 -2.88
CA LYS A 57 -10.13 0.11 -2.70
C LYS A 57 -11.16 0.18 -3.82
N ILE A 58 -10.80 -0.12 -5.07
CA ILE A 58 -11.71 -0.09 -6.21
C ILE A 58 -12.74 -1.22 -6.09
N SER A 59 -12.31 -2.43 -5.73
CA SER A 59 -13.21 -3.58 -5.59
C SER A 59 -14.09 -3.55 -4.33
N LYS A 60 -13.81 -2.66 -3.36
CA LYS A 60 -14.69 -2.42 -2.20
C LYS A 60 -15.79 -1.37 -2.46
N GLY A 61 -15.86 -0.82 -3.67
CA GLY A 61 -16.79 0.25 -4.03
C GLY A 61 -17.60 0.01 -5.31
N VAL A 62 -17.77 -1.24 -5.75
CA VAL A 62 -18.81 -1.57 -6.74
C VAL A 62 -19.87 -2.42 -6.06
N GLU A 63 -20.71 -1.76 -5.26
CA GLU A 63 -22.05 -2.28 -5.01
C GLU A 63 -22.79 -2.10 -6.34
N VAL A 64 -22.88 -3.18 -7.12
CA VAL A 64 -23.76 -3.24 -8.28
C VAL A 64 -25.16 -3.17 -7.70
N ALA A 65 -25.76 -1.98 -7.72
CA ALA A 65 -27.19 -1.84 -7.53
C ALA A 65 -27.86 -2.62 -8.66
N GLU A 66 -28.58 -3.69 -8.27
CA GLU A 66 -29.44 -4.49 -9.15
C GLU A 66 -30.51 -3.65 -9.86
#